data_AF-A0A800A8X2-F1
#
_entry.id   AF-A0A800A8X2-F1
#
_cell.length_a   1.000
_cell.length_b   1.000
_cell.length_c   1.000
_cell.angle_alpha   90.00
_cell.angle_beta   90.00
_cell.angle_gamma   90.00
#
_symmetry.space_group_name_H-M   'P 1'
#
loop_
_entity.id
_entity.type
_entity.pdbx_description
1 polymer ?
#
loop_
_entity_poly.entity_id
_entity_poly.type
_entity_poly.pdbx_seq_one_letter_code
_entity_poly.pdbx_strand_id
1 'polypeptide(L)'
;MSGFSDDPELEASTDRWMTWGVVLIVALVLAFPLYRVWEPQARAEAREQQLASLATQGEEIFALNCASCHGESGEGIDAPALNSIQFLRSATDDQIRLLVSVGVPGTEMSAYSLDFGGPLTSEQIRAVVTFIRSWEPNAPDRPDWRDPTPPPGVEPHGHGGEEEDGHDEGGEEEDGHDE
;
A
#
# COMPACT_ATOMS: atom_id res chain seq x y z
N MET A 1 -73.31 -0.81 -36.33
CA MET A 1 -72.50 -0.32 -35.19
C MET A 1 -72.78 -1.25 -34.01
N SER A 2 -72.12 -2.41 -33.96
CA SER A 2 -72.24 -3.34 -32.84
C SER A 2 -71.43 -2.79 -31.67
N GLY A 3 -72.14 -2.47 -30.58
CA GLY A 3 -71.55 -1.99 -29.34
C GLY A 3 -70.66 -3.08 -28.74
N PHE A 4 -69.45 -2.66 -28.35
CA PHE A 4 -68.55 -3.44 -27.51
C PHE A 4 -69.22 -3.55 -26.14
N SER A 5 -69.71 -4.73 -25.78
CA SER A 5 -70.29 -4.98 -24.45
C SER A 5 -69.15 -5.07 -23.43
N ASP A 6 -69.19 -4.18 -22.44
CA ASP A 6 -68.30 -4.21 -21.27
C ASP A 6 -68.49 -5.53 -20.51
N ASP A 7 -67.48 -6.40 -20.52
CA ASP A 7 -67.48 -7.65 -19.78
C ASP A 7 -66.71 -7.46 -18.46
N PRO A 8 -67.39 -7.39 -17.30
CA PRO A 8 -66.77 -7.09 -16.01
C PRO A 8 -65.76 -8.17 -15.58
N GLU A 9 -65.83 -9.39 -16.13
CA GLU A 9 -64.90 -10.46 -15.84
C GLU A 9 -63.52 -10.21 -16.51
N LEU A 10 -63.54 -9.68 -17.74
CA LEU A 10 -62.34 -9.28 -18.47
C LEU A 10 -61.66 -8.07 -17.80
N GLU A 11 -62.44 -7.10 -17.34
CA GLU A 11 -61.92 -5.95 -16.61
C GLU A 11 -61.26 -6.36 -15.29
N ALA A 12 -61.91 -7.21 -14.49
CA ALA A 12 -61.38 -7.66 -13.19
C ALA A 12 -60.13 -8.55 -13.31
N SER A 13 -59.98 -9.30 -14.39
CA SER A 13 -58.76 -10.09 -14.63
C SER A 13 -57.62 -9.20 -15.10
N THR A 14 -57.89 -8.26 -15.99
CA THR A 14 -56.91 -7.29 -16.52
C THR A 14 -56.35 -6.41 -15.40
N ASP A 15 -57.20 -5.91 -14.50
CA ASP A 15 -56.77 -5.10 -13.35
C ASP A 15 -55.88 -5.89 -12.37
N ARG A 16 -56.19 -7.17 -12.15
CA ARG A 16 -55.33 -8.07 -11.37
C ARG A 16 -53.95 -8.25 -12.01
N TRP A 17 -53.87 -8.49 -13.32
CA TRP A 17 -52.57 -8.62 -13.99
C TRP A 17 -51.76 -7.32 -13.97
N MET A 18 -52.42 -6.17 -14.13
CA MET A 18 -51.77 -4.87 -14.08
C MET A 18 -51.24 -4.55 -12.68
N THR A 19 -51.99 -4.85 -11.62
CA THR A 19 -51.53 -4.68 -10.24
C THR A 19 -50.34 -5.57 -9.91
N TRP A 20 -50.36 -6.85 -10.33
CA TRP A 20 -49.20 -7.74 -10.20
C TRP A 20 -47.97 -7.22 -10.96
N GLY A 21 -48.16 -6.69 -12.17
CA GLY A 21 -47.09 -6.07 -12.95
C GLY A 21 -46.47 -4.85 -12.27
N VAL A 22 -47.30 -3.95 -11.75
CA VAL A 22 -46.82 -2.76 -11.00
C VAL A 22 -46.09 -3.16 -9.72
N VAL A 23 -46.61 -4.15 -8.98
CA VAL A 23 -45.94 -4.67 -7.78
C VAL A 23 -44.55 -5.24 -8.11
N LEU A 24 -44.43 -6.02 -9.19
CA LEU A 24 -43.14 -6.55 -9.64
C LEU A 24 -42.18 -5.42 -10.04
N ILE A 25 -42.65 -4.42 -10.78
CA ILE A 25 -41.84 -3.25 -11.17
C ILE A 25 -41.35 -2.51 -9.92
N VAL A 26 -42.25 -2.22 -8.97
CA VAL A 26 -41.89 -1.55 -7.71
C VAL A 26 -40.88 -2.39 -6.91
N ALA A 27 -41.08 -3.71 -6.83
CA ALA A 27 -40.15 -4.60 -6.16
C ALA A 27 -38.74 -4.57 -6.78
N LEU A 28 -38.63 -4.59 -8.11
CA LEU A 28 -37.34 -4.47 -8.79
C LEU A 28 -36.70 -3.08 -8.61
N VAL A 29 -37.51 -2.02 -8.66
CA VAL A 29 -37.07 -0.63 -8.43
C VAL A 29 -36.58 -0.42 -7.00
N LEU A 30 -37.17 -1.09 -6.01
CA LEU A 30 -36.72 -1.05 -4.61
C LEU A 30 -35.55 -2.00 -4.32
N ALA A 31 -35.44 -3.11 -5.06
CA ALA A 31 -34.32 -4.03 -4.95
C ALA A 31 -32.99 -3.38 -5.35
N PHE A 32 -32.98 -2.52 -6.38
CA PHE A 32 -31.78 -1.81 -6.83
C PHE A 32 -31.14 -0.89 -5.76
N PRO A 33 -31.85 0.06 -5.11
CA PRO A 33 -31.28 0.88 -4.05
C PRO A 33 -30.94 0.06 -2.81
N LEU A 34 -31.70 -1.00 -2.49
CA LEU A 34 -31.35 -1.92 -1.41
C LEU A 34 -30.03 -2.63 -1.70
N TYR A 35 -29.87 -3.15 -2.92
CA TYR A 35 -28.63 -3.76 -3.39
C TYR A 35 -27.46 -2.76 -3.35
N ARG A 36 -27.65 -1.50 -3.76
CA ARG A 36 -26.62 -0.45 -3.70
C ARG A 36 -26.16 -0.13 -2.28
N VAL A 37 -27.00 -0.34 -1.26
CA VAL A 37 -26.64 -0.20 0.15
C VAL A 37 -25.93 -1.45 0.70
N TRP A 38 -26.18 -2.62 0.10
CA TRP A 38 -25.54 -3.89 0.47
C TRP A 38 -24.22 -4.16 -0.29
N GLU A 39 -24.07 -3.62 -1.49
CA GLU A 39 -22.87 -3.70 -2.32
C GLU A 39 -21.57 -3.14 -1.67
N PRO A 40 -21.55 -2.01 -0.94
CA PRO A 40 -20.31 -1.48 -0.38
C PRO A 40 -19.65 -2.40 0.65
N GLN A 41 -20.46 -3.08 1.48
CA GLN A 41 -19.97 -4.00 2.51
C GLN A 41 -19.38 -5.27 1.89
N ALA A 42 -20.05 -5.87 0.91
CA ALA A 42 -19.51 -7.03 0.18
C ALA A 42 -18.20 -6.70 -0.57
N ARG A 43 -18.08 -5.49 -1.13
CA ARG A 43 -16.82 -5.03 -1.77
C ARG A 43 -15.71 -4.79 -0.75
N ALA A 44 -16.03 -4.29 0.44
CA ALA A 44 -15.06 -4.06 1.51
C ALA A 44 -14.47 -5.38 2.03
N GLU A 45 -15.32 -6.38 2.30
CA GLU A 45 -14.89 -7.72 2.72
C GLU A 45 -14.01 -8.39 1.66
N ALA A 46 -14.41 -8.33 0.38
CA ALA A 46 -13.60 -8.88 -0.71
C ALA A 46 -12.23 -8.19 -0.81
N ARG A 47 -12.17 -6.86 -0.60
CA ARG A 47 -10.91 -6.11 -0.59
C ARG A 47 -10.02 -6.51 0.59
N GLU A 48 -10.60 -6.68 1.78
CA GLU A 48 -9.87 -7.12 2.97
C GLU A 48 -9.26 -8.51 2.76
N GLN A 49 -10.03 -9.46 2.22
CA GLN A 49 -9.55 -10.80 1.88
C GLN A 49 -8.41 -10.77 0.85
N GLN A 50 -8.53 -9.91 -0.16
CA GLN A 50 -7.48 -9.70 -1.16
C GLN A 50 -6.19 -9.15 -0.52
N LEU A 51 -6.31 -8.15 0.37
CA LEU A 51 -5.16 -7.58 1.08
C LEU A 51 -4.50 -8.60 2.00
N ALA A 52 -5.29 -9.41 2.72
CA ALA A 52 -4.76 -10.49 3.55
C ALA A 52 -4.00 -11.53 2.72
N SER A 53 -4.57 -11.97 1.59
CA SER A 53 -3.90 -12.90 0.69
C SER A 53 -2.62 -12.32 0.07
N LEU A 54 -2.60 -11.03 -0.26
CA LEU A 54 -1.40 -10.34 -0.73
C LEU A 54 -0.35 -10.21 0.38
N ALA A 55 -0.75 -9.93 1.61
CA ALA A 55 0.16 -9.85 2.75
C ALA A 55 0.83 -11.20 3.03
N THR A 56 0.08 -12.31 3.01
CA THR A 56 0.64 -13.67 3.18
C THR A 56 1.63 -14.02 2.07
N GLN A 57 1.33 -13.71 0.81
CA GLN A 57 2.29 -13.90 -0.29
C GLN A 57 3.53 -13.00 -0.12
N GLY A 58 3.32 -11.76 0.33
CA GLY A 58 4.39 -10.81 0.61
C GLY A 58 5.32 -11.27 1.72
N GLU A 59 4.78 -11.90 2.77
CA GLU A 59 5.53 -12.49 3.88
C GLU A 59 6.50 -13.57 3.40
N GLU A 60 6.02 -14.52 2.58
CA GLU A 60 6.86 -15.59 2.02
C GLU A 60 8.00 -15.03 1.16
N ILE A 61 7.69 -14.03 0.31
CA ILE A 61 8.69 -13.37 -0.53
C ILE A 61 9.70 -12.59 0.32
N PHE A 62 9.22 -11.87 1.33
CA PHE A 62 10.06 -11.08 2.23
C PHE A 62 11.02 -11.99 3.02
N ALA A 63 10.52 -13.12 3.53
CA ALA A 63 11.33 -14.11 4.24
C ALA A 63 12.50 -14.64 3.39
N LEU A 64 12.25 -14.86 2.09
CA LEU A 64 13.26 -15.40 1.17
C LEU A 64 14.25 -14.36 0.63
N ASN A 65 13.87 -13.09 0.54
CA ASN A 65 14.61 -12.08 -0.22
C ASN A 65 15.10 -10.89 0.62
N CYS A 66 14.48 -10.62 1.77
CA CYS A 66 14.64 -9.36 2.50
C CYS A 66 15.03 -9.57 3.98
N ALA A 67 14.48 -10.62 4.61
CA ALA A 67 14.61 -10.86 6.04
C ALA A 67 16.04 -11.06 6.52
N SER A 68 16.96 -11.53 5.65
CA SER A 68 18.37 -11.71 6.01
C SER A 68 19.07 -10.42 6.42
N CYS A 69 18.61 -9.26 5.91
CA CYS A 69 19.20 -7.96 6.20
C CYS A 69 18.26 -7.10 7.06
N HIS A 70 16.97 -7.10 6.73
CA HIS A 70 15.96 -6.29 7.41
C HIS A 70 15.35 -6.97 8.64
N GLY A 71 15.70 -8.22 8.94
CA GLY A 71 15.10 -9.00 10.04
C GLY A 71 13.77 -9.63 9.66
N GLU A 72 13.37 -10.70 10.36
CA GLU A 72 12.16 -11.48 10.06
C GLU A 72 10.89 -10.65 10.25
N SER A 73 10.90 -9.74 11.21
CA SER A 73 9.81 -8.81 11.51
C SER A 73 10.09 -7.39 11.00
N GLY A 74 11.08 -7.20 10.12
CA GLY A 74 11.47 -5.88 9.61
C GLY A 74 12.15 -4.99 10.65
N GLU A 75 12.69 -5.57 11.73
CA GLU A 75 13.29 -4.87 12.86
C GLU A 75 14.64 -4.19 12.56
N GLY A 76 15.24 -4.51 11.41
CA GLY A 76 16.51 -3.97 10.93
C GLY A 76 17.71 -4.55 11.65
N ILE A 77 18.39 -5.54 11.05
CA ILE A 77 19.59 -6.18 11.63
C ILE A 77 20.85 -5.48 11.09
N ASP A 78 21.11 -5.68 9.79
CA ASP A 78 22.23 -5.07 9.06
C ASP A 78 21.76 -3.97 8.09
N ALA A 79 20.44 -3.75 8.05
CA ALA A 79 19.76 -2.79 7.20
C ALA A 79 18.69 -2.02 8.01
N PRO A 80 18.14 -0.92 7.47
CA PRO A 80 17.12 -0.11 8.16
C PRO A 80 15.91 -0.91 8.67
N ALA A 81 15.33 -0.48 9.79
CA ALA A 81 14.13 -1.05 10.39
C ALA A 81 12.87 -0.64 9.61
N LEU A 82 12.33 -1.57 8.82
CA LEU A 82 11.15 -1.38 7.99
C LEU A 82 9.84 -1.43 8.78
N ASN A 83 9.83 -1.98 9.99
CA ASN A 83 8.67 -2.00 10.87
C ASN A 83 8.53 -0.74 11.74
N SER A 84 9.44 0.23 11.61
CA SER A 84 9.36 1.49 12.34
C SER A 84 8.15 2.32 11.91
N ILE A 85 7.42 2.89 12.87
CA ILE A 85 6.31 3.80 12.56
C ILE A 85 6.79 5.08 11.83
N GLN A 86 8.04 5.52 12.04
CA GLN A 86 8.61 6.67 11.34
C GLN A 86 8.86 6.36 9.86
N PHE A 87 9.41 5.18 9.55
CA PHE A 87 9.57 4.73 8.17
C PHE A 87 8.20 4.59 7.50
N LEU A 88 7.28 3.83 8.12
CA LEU A 88 5.97 3.55 7.55
C LEU A 88 5.16 4.84 7.31
N ARG A 89 5.24 5.84 8.18
CA ARG A 89 4.54 7.12 7.96
C ARG A 89 5.20 8.04 6.95
N SER A 90 6.52 7.95 6.76
CA SER A 90 7.27 8.86 5.88
C SER A 90 7.39 8.35 4.45
N ALA A 91 7.46 7.04 4.25
CA ALA A 91 7.52 6.41 2.94
C ALA A 91 6.11 6.07 2.45
N THR A 92 5.77 6.50 1.24
CA THR A 92 4.55 6.09 0.52
C THR A 92 4.72 4.71 -0.11
N ASP A 93 3.63 4.02 -0.42
CA ASP A 93 3.70 2.69 -1.06
C ASP A 93 4.49 2.71 -2.36
N ASP A 94 4.34 3.76 -3.17
CA ASP A 94 5.03 3.89 -4.45
C ASP A 94 6.52 4.17 -4.27
N GLN A 95 6.90 4.90 -3.21
CA GLN A 95 8.32 5.04 -2.85
C GLN A 95 8.92 3.71 -2.41
N ILE A 96 8.21 2.94 -1.58
CA ILE A 96 8.70 1.61 -1.16
C ILE A 96 8.80 0.69 -2.38
N ARG A 97 7.78 0.67 -3.26
CA ARG A 97 7.83 -0.11 -4.51
C ARG A 97 9.01 0.30 -5.38
N LEU A 98 9.26 1.59 -5.53
CA LEU A 98 10.38 2.08 -6.32
C LEU A 98 11.71 1.61 -5.75
N LEU A 99 11.94 1.80 -4.43
CA LEU A 99 13.15 1.37 -3.74
C LEU A 99 13.38 -0.14 -3.87
N VAL A 100 12.34 -0.96 -3.69
CA VAL A 100 12.44 -2.42 -3.90
C VAL A 100 12.71 -2.75 -5.37
N SER A 101 12.09 -2.02 -6.30
CA SER A 101 12.22 -2.29 -7.74
C SER A 101 13.62 -2.03 -8.24
N VAL A 102 14.19 -0.87 -7.93
CA VAL A 102 15.49 -0.42 -8.48
C VAL A 102 16.66 -0.65 -7.53
N GLY A 103 16.39 -1.00 -6.27
CA GLY A 103 17.39 -1.04 -5.21
C GLY A 103 17.77 0.37 -4.73
N VAL A 104 18.79 0.45 -3.89
CA VAL A 104 19.36 1.71 -3.41
C VAL A 104 20.81 1.82 -3.89
N PRO A 105 21.10 2.70 -4.87
CA PRO A 105 22.44 2.87 -5.40
C PRO A 105 23.46 3.19 -4.30
N GLY A 106 24.64 2.54 -4.37
CA GLY A 106 25.70 2.71 -3.37
C GLY A 106 25.51 1.90 -2.08
N THR A 107 24.54 0.98 -2.05
CA THR A 107 24.30 0.06 -0.93
C THR A 107 24.26 -1.40 -1.40
N GLU A 108 24.21 -2.34 -0.46
CA GLU A 108 23.98 -3.77 -0.74
C GLU A 108 22.55 -4.08 -1.21
N MET A 109 21.60 -3.15 -1.07
CA MET A 109 20.22 -3.34 -1.52
C MET A 109 20.14 -3.24 -3.05
N SER A 110 20.33 -4.38 -3.71
CA SER A 110 20.23 -4.52 -5.17
C SER A 110 18.80 -4.36 -5.69
N ALA A 111 18.64 -4.30 -7.02
CA ALA A 111 17.33 -4.27 -7.65
C ALA A 111 16.63 -5.63 -7.58
N TYR A 112 15.36 -5.64 -7.15
CA TYR A 112 14.57 -6.87 -7.08
C TYR A 112 13.54 -7.02 -8.20
N SER A 113 13.21 -5.96 -8.93
CA SER A 113 12.29 -6.05 -10.06
C SER A 113 12.92 -6.75 -11.27
N LEU A 114 12.14 -7.58 -11.96
CA LEU A 114 12.48 -8.15 -13.27
C LEU A 114 12.92 -7.09 -14.29
N ASP A 115 12.33 -5.90 -14.26
CA ASP A 115 12.66 -4.80 -15.18
C ASP A 115 14.07 -4.25 -14.96
N PHE A 116 14.63 -4.47 -13.77
CA PHE A 116 15.96 -4.04 -13.35
C PHE A 116 16.91 -5.21 -13.07
N GLY A 117 16.58 -6.42 -13.55
CA GLY A 117 17.42 -7.61 -13.48
C GLY A 117 17.28 -8.45 -12.20
N GLY A 118 16.33 -8.10 -11.32
CA GLY A 118 15.98 -8.88 -10.14
C GLY A 118 14.97 -10.01 -10.41
N PRO A 119 14.61 -10.81 -9.40
CA PRO A 119 13.78 -12.01 -9.60
C PRO A 119 12.26 -11.78 -9.47
N LEU A 120 11.81 -10.60 -9.04
CA LEU A 120 10.42 -10.36 -8.65
C LEU A 120 9.61 -9.61 -9.71
N THR A 121 8.38 -10.05 -9.91
CA THR A 121 7.37 -9.34 -10.70
C THR A 121 6.85 -8.10 -9.96
N SER A 122 6.27 -7.16 -10.70
CA SER A 122 5.61 -5.98 -10.11
C SER A 122 4.50 -6.34 -9.10
N GLU A 123 3.76 -7.42 -9.33
CA GLU A 123 2.73 -7.90 -8.40
C GLU A 123 3.34 -8.53 -7.13
N GLN A 124 4.45 -9.25 -7.25
CA GLN A 124 5.19 -9.75 -6.08
C GLN A 124 5.77 -8.61 -5.25
N ILE A 125 6.30 -7.56 -5.88
CA ILE A 125 6.74 -6.36 -5.16
C ILE A 125 5.57 -5.69 -4.45
N ARG A 126 4.38 -5.61 -5.08
CA ARG A 126 3.17 -5.10 -4.43
C ARG A 126 2.79 -5.94 -3.21
N ALA A 127 2.89 -7.27 -3.30
CA ALA A 127 2.64 -8.17 -2.18
C ALA A 127 3.61 -7.89 -1.01
N VAL A 128 4.91 -7.75 -1.30
CA VAL A 128 5.92 -7.38 -0.28
C VAL A 128 5.60 -6.04 0.39
N VAL A 129 5.24 -5.01 -0.39
CA VAL A 129 4.85 -3.71 0.20
C VAL A 129 3.58 -3.85 1.05
N THR A 130 2.61 -4.66 0.63
CA THR A 130 1.41 -4.94 1.43
C THR A 130 1.75 -5.63 2.75
N PHE A 131 2.73 -6.53 2.75
CA PHE A 131 3.24 -7.17 3.95
C PHE A 131 3.97 -6.17 4.87
N ILE A 132 4.86 -5.32 4.35
CA ILE A 132 5.53 -4.26 5.13
C ILE A 132 4.50 -3.34 5.82
N ARG A 133 3.40 -3.01 5.12
CA ARG A 133 2.29 -2.21 5.67
C ARG A 133 1.51 -2.89 6.77
N SER A 134 1.51 -4.22 6.82
CA SER A 134 0.78 -4.98 7.83
C SER A 134 1.29 -4.73 9.26
N TRP A 135 2.52 -4.21 9.41
CA TRP A 135 3.09 -3.85 10.69
C TRP A 135 2.57 -2.52 11.26
N GLU A 136 2.02 -1.62 10.43
CA GLU A 136 1.60 -0.27 10.87
C GLU A 136 0.74 -0.23 12.14
N PRO A 137 -0.25 -1.13 12.34
CA PRO A 137 -1.07 -1.11 13.56
C PRO A 137 -0.30 -1.34 14.86
N ASN A 138 0.83 -2.05 14.81
CA ASN A 138 1.63 -2.45 15.98
C ASN A 138 3.11 -2.04 15.86
N ALA A 139 3.41 -1.12 14.94
CA ALA A 139 4.77 -0.69 14.63
C ALA A 139 5.44 -0.01 15.83
N PRO A 140 6.67 -0.39 16.22
CA PRO A 140 7.40 0.29 17.28
C PRO A 140 7.77 1.73 16.90
N ASP A 141 7.87 2.58 17.92
CA ASP A 141 8.44 3.93 17.81
C ASP A 141 9.98 3.82 17.76
N ARG A 142 10.56 3.99 16.56
CA ARG A 142 12.01 3.93 16.31
C ARG A 142 12.45 5.08 15.38
N PRO A 143 12.77 6.25 15.94
CA PRO A 143 13.20 7.42 15.17
C PRO A 143 14.50 7.19 14.40
N ASP A 144 15.36 6.32 14.92
CA ASP A 144 16.66 5.87 14.42
C ASP A 144 16.55 4.74 13.38
N TRP A 145 15.38 4.54 12.75
CA TRP A 145 15.13 3.41 11.84
C TRP A 145 16.10 3.26 10.67
N ARG A 146 16.87 4.29 10.32
CA ARG A 146 17.89 4.23 9.25
C ARG A 146 19.15 3.51 9.69
N ASP A 147 19.41 3.51 11.00
CA ASP A 147 20.59 2.91 11.57
C ASP A 147 20.30 1.42 11.85
N PRO A 148 21.16 0.49 11.40
CA PRO A 148 21.01 -0.93 11.73
C PRO A 148 21.02 -1.12 13.24
N THR A 149 20.26 -2.09 13.77
CA THR A 149 20.33 -2.35 15.20
C THR A 149 21.73 -2.81 15.59
N PRO A 150 22.36 -2.19 16.61
CA PRO A 150 23.66 -2.64 17.07
C PRO A 150 23.60 -4.10 17.52
N PRO A 151 24.66 -4.90 17.28
CA PRO A 151 24.70 -6.26 17.81
C PRO A 151 24.57 -6.22 19.35
N PRO A 152 24.00 -7.27 19.97
CA PRO A 152 23.76 -7.30 21.41
C PRO A 152 25.02 -6.95 22.21
N GLY A 153 24.96 -5.87 23.00
CA GLY A 153 26.07 -5.42 23.86
C GLY A 153 26.95 -4.29 23.31
N VAL A 154 26.62 -3.73 22.15
CA VAL A 154 27.25 -2.50 21.62
C VAL A 154 26.25 -1.36 21.73
N GLU A 155 26.57 -0.32 22.50
CA GLU A 155 25.70 0.87 22.55
C GLU A 155 25.76 1.62 21.20
N PRO A 156 24.63 2.12 20.68
CA PRO A 156 24.63 2.85 19.43
C PRO A 156 25.51 4.09 19.56
N HIS A 157 26.52 4.20 18.70
CA HIS A 157 27.31 5.41 18.58
C HIS A 157 26.40 6.49 17.99
N GLY A 158 25.89 7.37 18.86
CA GLY A 158 25.03 8.47 18.45
C GLY A 158 25.70 9.27 17.34
N HIS A 159 25.12 9.25 16.15
CA HIS A 159 25.52 10.16 15.07
C HIS A 159 24.96 11.54 15.44
N GLY A 160 25.72 12.27 16.25
CA GLY A 160 25.45 13.67 16.54
C GLY A 160 25.48 14.44 15.24
N GLY A 161 24.37 15.12 14.92
CA GLY A 161 24.34 16.09 13.83
C GLY A 161 25.35 17.17 14.13
N GLU A 162 26.44 17.19 13.36
CA GLU A 162 27.34 18.34 13.30
C GLU A 162 26.59 19.44 12.55
N GLU A 163 26.14 20.42 13.32
CA GLU A 163 25.73 21.74 12.84
C GLU A 163 26.94 22.34 12.12
N GLU A 164 26.84 22.51 10.79
CA GLU A 164 27.87 23.14 9.97
C GLU A 164 27.96 24.64 10.29
N ASP A 165 28.66 24.97 11.37
CA ASP A 165 29.06 26.32 11.73
C ASP A 165 30.38 26.68 11.00
N GLY A 166 30.26 27.51 9.97
CA GLY A 166 31.24 28.55 9.60
C GLY A 166 32.60 28.11 9.03
N HIS A 167 32.79 28.38 7.74
CA HIS A 167 34.09 28.85 7.26
C HIS A 167 33.94 30.03 6.28
N ASP A 168 34.38 31.18 6.78
CA ASP A 168 34.71 32.40 6.06
C ASP A 168 36.10 32.19 5.45
N GLU A 169 36.22 32.18 4.11
CA GLU A 169 37.53 32.29 3.45
C GLU A 169 37.57 33.58 2.63
N GLY A 170 38.10 34.61 3.28
CA GLY A 170 38.67 35.78 2.63
C GLY A 170 40.09 35.49 2.12
N GLY A 171 40.34 35.94 0.88
CA GLY A 171 41.57 36.61 0.47
C GLY A 171 42.81 35.76 0.21
N GLU A 172 43.14 35.57 -1.07
CA GLU A 172 44.54 35.50 -1.50
C GLU A 172 44.76 36.41 -2.71
N GLU A 173 45.84 37.18 -2.61
CA GLU A 173 46.30 38.28 -3.44
C GLU A 173 47.07 37.73 -4.65
N GLU A 174 46.69 38.11 -5.87
CA GLU A 174 47.47 37.79 -7.07
C GLU A 174 48.52 38.88 -7.34
N ASP A 175 49.74 38.62 -6.87
CA ASP A 175 50.96 39.33 -7.28
C ASP A 175 51.68 38.56 -8.40
N GLY A 176 51.96 39.25 -9.50
CA GLY A 176 53.22 39.09 -10.25
C GLY A 176 53.21 38.26 -11.54
N HIS A 177 53.16 38.97 -12.68
CA HIS A 177 53.96 38.57 -13.85
C HIS A 177 54.34 39.78 -14.70
N ASP A 178 55.58 40.24 -14.52
CA ASP A 178 56.36 40.96 -15.52
C ASP A 178 57.07 39.91 -16.41
N GLU A 179 56.93 40.01 -17.73
CA GLU A 179 57.98 39.85 -18.78
C GLU A 179 57.41 39.98 -20.21
#